data_AF-A0A850NRM4-F1
#
_entry.id   AF-A0A850NRM4-F1
#
_cell.length_a   1.000
_cell.length_b   1.000
_cell.length_c   1.000
_cell.angle_alpha   90.00
_cell.angle_beta   90.00
_cell.angle_gamma   90.00
#
_symmetry.space_group_name_H-M   'P 1'
#
loop_
_entity.id
_entity.type
_entity.pdbx_description
1 polymer ?
#
loop_
_entity_poly.entity_id
_entity_poly.type
_entity_poly.pdbx_seq_one_letter_code
_entity_poly.pdbx_strand_id
1 'polypeptide(L)'
;MVQLLTSTLEHRRSYFTKLIVAIVRQAMTYRRGKGNPLTRAEIDRLNTLLPGVEFKIPELLDPAFLNSFAQPKAEEGPPQTAGTLSAAKAQELAAHLIEITKLDPQARGLRFEGFLNELFAGFGLAPRGAFRLVGEQIDGSFKLQGQTYLVEAKWHGPQIGFADLMTFSGKIAGKASWSRGLFVSNSGFTADGLEAFSRGRQTNLICADGLDLYEVLSRKVSLIDVLEEKARRAAETNRAFIAVRDLNLRSA
;
A
#
# COMPACT_ATOMS: atom_id res chain seq x y z
N MET A 1 -4.10 18.21 -24.07
CA MET A 1 -5.44 17.61 -23.85
C MET A 1 -6.34 18.53 -23.03
N VAL A 2 -5.92 18.98 -21.83
CA VAL A 2 -6.71 19.92 -20.99
C VAL A 2 -7.11 21.18 -21.75
N GLN A 3 -6.17 21.85 -22.43
CA GLN A 3 -6.44 23.07 -23.22
C GLN A 3 -7.47 22.86 -24.34
N LEU A 4 -7.49 21.69 -25.00
CA LEU A 4 -8.49 21.36 -26.03
C LEU A 4 -9.88 21.18 -25.41
N LEU A 5 -9.97 20.51 -24.26
CA LEU A 5 -11.22 20.29 -23.54
C LEU A 5 -11.78 21.61 -23.00
N THR A 6 -10.95 22.43 -22.34
CA THR A 6 -11.31 23.75 -21.83
C THR A 6 -11.79 24.66 -22.98
N SER A 7 -11.01 24.77 -24.06
CA SER A 7 -11.38 25.61 -25.20
C SER A 7 -12.67 25.14 -25.89
N THR A 8 -12.89 23.82 -26.02
CA THR A 8 -14.12 23.28 -26.60
C THR A 8 -15.32 23.52 -25.69
N LEU A 9 -15.15 23.38 -24.37
CA LEU A 9 -16.19 23.64 -23.39
C LEU A 9 -16.63 25.11 -23.42
N GLU A 10 -15.67 26.03 -23.45
CA GLU A 10 -15.90 27.48 -23.42
C GLU A 10 -16.44 28.03 -24.74
N HIS A 11 -15.90 27.58 -25.88
CA HIS A 11 -16.15 28.23 -27.17
C HIS A 11 -17.00 27.41 -28.13
N ARG A 12 -17.11 26.09 -27.93
CA ARG A 12 -17.82 25.17 -28.83
C ARG A 12 -18.62 24.13 -28.05
N ARG A 13 -19.42 24.62 -27.09
CA ARG A 13 -20.17 23.81 -26.11
C ARG A 13 -21.00 22.67 -26.73
N SER A 14 -21.62 22.90 -27.90
CA SER A 14 -22.39 21.88 -28.63
C SER A 14 -21.56 20.71 -29.19
N TYR A 15 -20.25 20.89 -29.36
CA TYR A 15 -19.32 19.85 -29.81
C TYR A 15 -18.61 19.15 -28.66
N PHE A 16 -18.75 19.66 -27.44
CA PHE A 16 -18.07 19.10 -26.27
C PHE A 16 -18.45 17.64 -26.03
N THR A 17 -19.74 17.30 -26.06
CA THR A 17 -20.21 15.91 -25.89
C THR A 17 -19.67 14.99 -26.98
N LYS A 18 -19.69 15.43 -28.24
CA LYS A 18 -19.14 14.69 -29.39
C LYS A 18 -17.64 14.43 -29.22
N LEU A 19 -16.90 15.43 -28.74
CA LEU A 19 -15.47 15.31 -28.47
C LEU A 19 -15.20 14.30 -27.35
N ILE A 20 -15.96 14.35 -26.26
CA ILE A 20 -15.83 13.39 -25.15
C ILE A 20 -16.11 11.95 -25.63
N VAL A 21 -17.17 11.73 -26.40
CA VAL A 21 -17.47 10.41 -26.98
C VAL A 21 -16.34 9.92 -27.89
N ALA A 22 -15.78 10.80 -28.73
CA ALA A 22 -14.66 10.47 -29.61
C ALA A 22 -13.39 10.10 -28.81
N ILE A 23 -13.10 10.83 -27.73
CA ILE A 23 -11.97 10.53 -26.83
C ILE A 23 -12.15 9.16 -26.18
N VAL A 24 -13.34 8.85 -25.67
CA VAL A 24 -13.64 7.56 -25.03
C VAL A 24 -13.45 6.42 -26.03
N ARG A 25 -14.02 6.52 -27.23
CA ARG A 25 -13.87 5.50 -28.28
C ARG A 25 -12.41 5.31 -28.70
N GLN A 26 -11.69 6.41 -28.89
CA GLN A 26 -10.27 6.34 -29.25
C GLN A 26 -9.43 5.72 -28.13
N ALA A 27 -9.73 6.03 -26.87
CA ALA A 27 -9.08 5.45 -25.71
C ALA A 27 -9.32 3.94 -25.62
N MET A 28 -10.54 3.46 -25.87
CA MET A 28 -10.83 2.02 -25.90
C MET A 28 -9.94 1.27 -26.91
N THR A 29 -9.76 1.81 -28.11
CA THR A 29 -8.91 1.21 -29.16
C THR A 29 -7.43 1.29 -28.81
N TYR A 30 -6.93 2.50 -28.50
CA TYR A 30 -5.50 2.73 -28.27
C TYR A 30 -4.98 2.01 -27.02
N ARG A 31 -5.74 2.08 -25.93
CA ARG A 31 -5.33 1.52 -24.63
C ARG A 31 -5.37 0.00 -24.59
N ARG A 32 -6.32 -0.62 -25.32
CA ARG A 32 -6.38 -2.07 -25.45
C ARG A 32 -5.12 -2.63 -26.12
N GLY A 33 -4.60 -1.97 -27.16
CA GLY A 33 -3.35 -2.37 -27.82
C GLY A 33 -2.07 -2.18 -26.98
N LYS A 34 -2.15 -1.45 -25.86
CA LYS A 34 -1.03 -1.18 -24.93
C LYS A 34 -1.10 -1.97 -23.62
N GLY A 35 -2.07 -2.89 -23.48
CA GLY A 35 -2.22 -3.71 -22.27
C GLY A 35 -2.77 -2.97 -21.05
N ASN A 36 -3.38 -1.79 -21.22
CA ASN A 36 -4.00 -1.01 -20.13
C ASN A 36 -5.41 -0.55 -20.54
N PRO A 37 -6.37 -1.47 -20.80
CA PRO A 37 -7.68 -1.13 -21.37
C PRO A 37 -8.44 -0.09 -20.52
N LEU A 38 -9.24 0.73 -21.19
CA LEU A 38 -10.17 1.64 -20.50
C LEU A 38 -11.19 0.82 -19.70
N THR A 39 -11.38 1.17 -18.43
CA THR A 39 -12.19 0.40 -17.49
C THR A 39 -13.59 1.00 -17.28
N ARG A 40 -14.51 0.18 -16.77
CA ARG A 40 -15.86 0.63 -16.40
C ARG A 40 -15.83 1.72 -15.31
N ALA A 41 -14.98 1.56 -14.29
CA ALA A 41 -14.84 2.53 -13.21
C ALA A 41 -14.39 3.91 -13.70
N GLU A 42 -13.50 3.97 -14.70
CA GLU A 42 -13.09 5.23 -15.33
C GLU A 42 -14.25 5.93 -16.06
N ILE A 43 -15.12 5.17 -16.72
CA ILE A 43 -16.34 5.70 -17.37
C ILE A 43 -17.36 6.18 -16.35
N ASP A 44 -17.59 5.43 -15.27
CA ASP A 44 -18.53 5.82 -14.23
C ASP A 44 -18.06 7.12 -13.51
N ARG A 45 -16.74 7.25 -13.27
CA ARG A 45 -16.15 8.50 -12.76
C ARG A 45 -16.38 9.66 -13.71
N LEU A 46 -16.18 9.46 -15.01
CA LEU A 46 -16.48 10.48 -16.02
C LEU A 46 -17.97 10.88 -16.00
N ASN A 47 -18.88 9.90 -15.98
CA ASN A 47 -20.33 10.12 -15.90
C ASN A 47 -20.77 10.85 -14.63
N THR A 48 -20.01 10.76 -13.54
CA THR A 48 -20.26 11.49 -12.29
C THR A 48 -19.82 12.96 -12.38
N LEU A 49 -18.78 13.25 -13.17
CA LEU A 49 -18.24 14.60 -13.34
C LEU A 49 -18.99 15.43 -14.39
N LEU A 50 -19.52 14.80 -15.43
CA LEU A 50 -20.23 15.48 -16.53
C LEU A 50 -21.44 16.32 -16.08
N PRO A 51 -22.27 15.89 -15.10
CA PRO A 51 -23.34 16.73 -14.57
C PRO A 51 -22.85 18.03 -13.93
N GLY A 52 -21.62 18.05 -13.37
CA GLY A 52 -21.00 19.25 -12.78
C GLY A 52 -20.65 20.34 -13.81
N VAL A 53 -20.67 20.01 -15.10
CA VAL A 53 -20.53 20.95 -16.23
C VAL A 53 -21.82 21.03 -17.05
N GLU A 54 -22.94 20.62 -16.46
CA GLU A 54 -24.30 20.59 -17.04
C GLU A 54 -24.43 19.71 -18.30
N PHE A 55 -23.60 18.68 -18.42
CA PHE A 55 -23.68 17.72 -19.51
C PHE A 55 -24.18 16.37 -19.05
N LYS A 56 -25.03 15.77 -19.88
CA LYS A 56 -25.37 14.35 -19.85
C LYS A 56 -25.10 13.80 -21.23
N ILE A 57 -24.34 12.70 -21.31
CA ILE A 57 -23.98 12.07 -22.57
C ILE A 57 -24.66 10.71 -22.61
N PRO A 58 -25.82 10.57 -23.26
CA PRO A 58 -26.61 9.34 -23.27
C PRO A 58 -25.81 8.12 -23.76
N GLU A 59 -24.89 8.32 -24.72
CA GLU A 59 -24.04 7.25 -25.26
C GLU A 59 -23.10 6.65 -24.22
N LEU A 60 -22.69 7.43 -23.20
CA LEU A 60 -21.85 6.96 -22.10
C LEU A 60 -22.67 6.42 -20.93
N LEU A 61 -23.97 6.68 -20.91
CA LEU A 61 -24.92 6.18 -19.91
C LEU A 61 -25.69 4.94 -20.43
N ASP A 62 -25.55 4.63 -21.72
CA ASP A 62 -26.24 3.52 -22.36
C ASP A 62 -25.86 2.17 -21.73
N PRO A 63 -26.82 1.37 -21.24
CA PRO A 63 -26.54 0.09 -20.59
C PRO A 63 -25.78 -0.89 -21.47
N ALA A 64 -26.04 -0.92 -22.79
CA ALA A 64 -25.34 -1.83 -23.69
C ALA A 64 -23.86 -1.43 -23.86
N PHE A 65 -23.59 -0.12 -24.01
CA PHE A 65 -22.23 0.43 -24.01
C PHE A 65 -21.51 0.16 -22.68
N LEU A 66 -22.18 0.43 -21.57
CA LEU A 66 -21.65 0.23 -20.21
C LEU A 66 -21.34 -1.24 -19.89
N ASN A 67 -22.12 -2.17 -20.44
CA ASN A 67 -21.91 -3.62 -20.33
C ASN A 67 -20.88 -4.15 -21.35
N SER A 68 -20.47 -3.36 -22.33
CA SER A 68 -19.41 -3.73 -23.29
C SER A 68 -18.01 -3.70 -22.67
N PHE A 69 -17.85 -2.97 -21.57
CA PHE A 69 -16.70 -3.12 -20.70
C PHE A 69 -16.85 -4.46 -19.98
N ALA A 70 -15.90 -5.37 -20.19
CA ALA A 70 -15.82 -6.59 -19.41
C ALA A 70 -16.04 -6.19 -17.94
N GLN A 71 -17.02 -6.81 -17.27
CA GLN A 71 -17.13 -6.66 -15.83
C GLN A 71 -15.72 -6.90 -15.30
N PRO A 72 -15.16 -5.98 -14.49
CA PRO A 72 -14.02 -6.36 -13.70
C PRO A 72 -14.45 -7.66 -13.02
N LYS A 73 -13.73 -8.76 -13.25
CA LYS A 73 -13.56 -9.74 -12.18
C LYS A 73 -13.18 -8.84 -11.02
N ALA A 74 -14.12 -8.66 -10.09
CA ALA A 74 -14.21 -7.48 -9.25
C ALA A 74 -12.79 -6.97 -8.98
N GLU A 75 -12.50 -5.72 -9.32
CA GLU A 75 -11.47 -5.05 -8.54
C GLU A 75 -12.06 -4.98 -7.13
N GLU A 76 -11.94 -6.11 -6.43
CA GLU A 76 -11.69 -6.18 -5.02
C GLU A 76 -10.49 -5.25 -4.79
N GLY A 77 -10.74 -3.94 -4.74
CA GLY A 77 -10.23 -3.24 -3.57
C GLY A 77 -10.74 -4.10 -2.42
N PRO A 78 -9.87 -4.81 -1.69
CA PRO A 78 -10.32 -5.86 -0.83
C PRO A 78 -11.38 -5.24 0.07
N PRO A 79 -12.59 -5.83 0.16
CA PRO A 79 -13.47 -5.46 1.24
C PRO A 79 -12.60 -5.58 2.49
N GLN A 80 -12.45 -4.48 3.24
CA GLN A 80 -11.78 -4.47 4.54
C GLN A 80 -12.64 -5.23 5.56
N THR A 81 -13.10 -6.41 5.19
CA THR A 81 -13.75 -7.40 6.01
C THR A 81 -12.67 -8.40 6.39
N ALA A 82 -12.10 -8.19 7.59
CA ALA A 82 -11.33 -9.16 8.38
C ALA A 82 -10.37 -10.04 7.55
N GLY A 83 -9.24 -9.45 7.16
CA GLY A 83 -8.17 -10.16 6.45
C GLY A 83 -7.51 -11.19 7.36
N THR A 84 -8.01 -12.41 7.36
CA THR A 84 -7.31 -13.56 7.95
C THR A 84 -6.67 -14.36 6.84
N LEU A 85 -5.35 -14.54 6.90
CA LEU A 85 -4.64 -15.44 6.00
C LEU A 85 -5.20 -16.87 6.15
N SER A 86 -5.31 -17.62 5.05
CA SER A 86 -5.68 -19.04 5.16
C SER A 86 -4.64 -19.78 5.99
N ALA A 87 -5.05 -20.78 6.78
CA ALA A 87 -4.13 -21.53 7.64
C ALA A 87 -2.97 -22.15 6.85
N ALA A 88 -3.24 -22.66 5.66
CA ALA A 88 -2.23 -23.22 4.76
C ALA A 88 -1.21 -22.16 4.31
N LYS A 89 -1.68 -20.96 3.90
CA LYS A 89 -0.78 -19.89 3.47
C LYS A 89 0.02 -19.30 4.64
N ALA A 90 -0.58 -19.22 5.83
CA ALA A 90 0.12 -18.77 7.04
C ALA A 90 1.24 -19.75 7.41
N GLN A 91 0.99 -21.05 7.31
CA GLN A 91 2.00 -22.08 7.55
C GLN A 91 3.13 -22.05 6.51
N GLU A 92 2.80 -21.84 5.23
CA GLU A 92 3.78 -21.67 4.15
C GLU A 92 4.70 -20.47 4.42
N LEU A 93 4.12 -19.31 4.75
CA LEU A 93 4.90 -18.10 5.08
C LEU A 93 5.74 -18.29 6.36
N ALA A 94 5.21 -18.97 7.38
CA ALA A 94 5.99 -19.26 8.59
C ALA A 94 7.21 -20.14 8.29
N ALA A 95 7.06 -21.13 7.41
CA ALA A 95 8.17 -21.96 6.96
C ALA A 95 9.20 -21.14 6.16
N HIS A 96 8.75 -20.29 5.23
CA HIS A 96 9.62 -19.40 4.47
C HIS A 96 10.43 -18.47 5.38
N LEU A 97 9.81 -17.90 6.42
CA LEU A 97 10.51 -17.03 7.38
C LEU A 97 11.67 -17.76 8.07
N ILE A 98 11.46 -19.04 8.45
CA ILE A 98 12.51 -19.87 9.04
C ILE A 98 13.60 -20.20 8.01
N GLU A 99 13.23 -20.49 6.76
CA GLU A 99 14.20 -20.81 5.71
C GLU A 99 15.16 -19.65 5.39
N ILE A 100 14.67 -18.40 5.45
CA ILE A 100 15.51 -17.21 5.25
C ILE A 100 16.71 -17.22 6.22
N THR A 101 16.54 -17.69 7.45
CA THR A 101 17.64 -17.73 8.45
C THR A 101 18.87 -18.50 7.97
N LYS A 102 18.69 -19.46 7.05
CA LYS A 102 19.73 -20.36 6.55
C LYS A 102 20.53 -19.79 5.36
N LEU A 103 20.10 -18.66 4.82
CA LEU A 103 20.73 -18.05 3.65
C LEU A 103 21.94 -17.18 4.03
N ASP A 104 22.79 -16.87 3.04
CA ASP A 104 23.89 -15.92 3.20
C ASP A 104 23.39 -14.48 3.46
N PRO A 105 24.16 -13.61 4.13
CA PRO A 105 23.72 -12.26 4.53
C PRO A 105 23.03 -11.44 3.43
N GLN A 106 23.60 -11.40 2.22
CA GLN A 106 23.04 -10.61 1.11
C GLN A 106 21.75 -11.24 0.57
N ALA A 107 21.71 -12.57 0.44
CA ALA A 107 20.52 -13.29 0.00
C ALA A 107 19.38 -13.18 1.02
N ARG A 108 19.69 -13.09 2.32
CA ARG A 108 18.71 -12.89 3.39
C ARG A 108 17.94 -11.60 3.25
N GLY A 109 18.63 -10.47 3.05
CA GLY A 109 17.99 -9.17 2.88
C GLY A 109 17.00 -9.19 1.71
N LEU A 110 17.47 -9.60 0.52
CA LEU A 110 16.63 -9.65 -0.67
C LEU A 110 15.44 -10.61 -0.53
N ARG A 111 15.65 -11.79 0.06
CA ARG A 111 14.56 -12.75 0.26
C ARG A 111 13.56 -12.25 1.31
N PHE A 112 14.02 -11.50 2.30
CA PHE A 112 13.16 -10.89 3.31
C PHE A 112 12.27 -9.79 2.73
N GLU A 113 12.81 -8.93 1.85
CA GLU A 113 12.01 -7.94 1.11
C GLU A 113 10.87 -8.63 0.32
N GLY A 114 11.21 -9.70 -0.41
CA GLY A 114 10.23 -10.50 -1.15
C GLY A 114 9.18 -11.15 -0.25
N PHE A 115 9.61 -11.73 0.88
CA PHE A 115 8.72 -12.32 1.89
C PHE A 115 7.72 -11.29 2.45
N LEU A 116 8.18 -10.08 2.79
CA LEU A 116 7.28 -9.03 3.29
C LEU A 116 6.26 -8.62 2.22
N ASN A 117 6.67 -8.57 0.95
CA ASN A 117 5.75 -8.31 -0.15
C ASN A 117 4.65 -9.39 -0.24
N GLU A 118 5.03 -10.67 -0.18
CA GLU A 118 4.09 -11.80 -0.16
C GLU A 118 3.14 -11.75 1.04
N LEU A 119 3.67 -11.42 2.23
CA LEU A 119 2.91 -11.26 3.46
C LEU A 119 1.84 -10.17 3.31
N PHE A 120 2.24 -8.96 2.89
CA PHE A 120 1.31 -7.85 2.69
C PHE A 120 0.26 -8.15 1.61
N ALA A 121 0.64 -8.85 0.55
CA ALA A 121 -0.29 -9.28 -0.49
C ALA A 121 -1.33 -10.27 0.07
N GLY A 122 -0.90 -11.20 0.92
CA GLY A 122 -1.79 -12.17 1.58
C GLY A 122 -2.83 -11.53 2.50
N PHE A 123 -2.56 -10.33 3.02
CA PHE A 123 -3.51 -9.51 3.80
C PHE A 123 -4.24 -8.44 2.96
N GLY A 124 -4.09 -8.44 1.62
CA GLY A 124 -4.79 -7.49 0.75
C GLY A 124 -4.29 -6.05 0.85
N LEU A 125 -3.06 -5.82 1.32
CA LEU A 125 -2.52 -4.47 1.54
C LEU A 125 -1.99 -3.79 0.25
N ALA A 126 -2.26 -4.35 -0.93
CA ALA A 126 -1.81 -3.84 -2.23
C ALA A 126 -0.33 -3.42 -2.25
N PRO A 127 0.62 -4.35 -1.94
CA PRO A 127 2.02 -4.00 -1.81
C PRO A 127 2.67 -3.68 -3.17
N ARG A 128 3.73 -2.88 -3.10
CA ARG A 128 4.68 -2.60 -4.19
C ARG A 128 6.07 -2.99 -3.71
N GLY A 129 6.78 -3.78 -4.51
CA GLY A 129 8.17 -4.16 -4.22
C GLY A 129 9.13 -2.98 -4.30
N ALA A 130 10.41 -3.24 -4.04
CA ALA A 130 11.45 -2.22 -3.99
C ALA A 130 11.45 -1.30 -5.23
N PHE A 131 11.69 -0.01 -5.00
CA PHE A 131 11.79 0.99 -6.06
C PHE A 131 12.82 2.06 -5.73
N ARG A 132 13.33 2.70 -6.77
CA ARG A 132 14.33 3.76 -6.65
C ARG A 132 13.74 5.12 -7.00
N LEU A 133 14.03 6.09 -6.14
CA LEU A 133 13.89 7.51 -6.39
C LEU A 133 15.30 8.10 -6.60
N VAL A 134 15.38 9.35 -7.05
CA VAL A 134 16.67 10.01 -7.24
C VAL A 134 17.36 10.14 -5.88
N GLY A 135 18.47 9.42 -5.70
CA GLY A 135 19.27 9.44 -4.46
C GLY A 135 18.73 8.58 -3.31
N GLU A 136 17.68 7.77 -3.53
CA GLU A 136 17.02 7.02 -2.46
C GLU A 136 16.48 5.67 -2.95
N GLN A 137 16.73 4.61 -2.19
CA GLN A 137 16.11 3.31 -2.37
C GLN A 137 15.10 3.07 -1.25
N ILE A 138 13.92 2.58 -1.63
CA ILE A 138 12.85 2.15 -0.74
C ILE A 138 12.60 0.66 -0.99
N ASP A 139 12.56 -0.13 0.07
CA ASP A 139 12.48 -1.60 -0.01
C ASP A 139 11.07 -2.08 -0.37
N GLY A 140 10.06 -1.24 -0.12
CA GLY A 140 8.70 -1.45 -0.61
C GLY A 140 7.70 -0.43 -0.10
N SER A 141 6.45 -0.63 -0.47
CA SER A 141 5.34 0.10 0.13
C SER A 141 4.05 -0.72 0.12
N PHE A 142 3.07 -0.32 0.91
CA PHE A 142 1.73 -0.90 0.89
C PHE A 142 0.68 0.15 1.30
N LYS A 143 -0.61 -0.17 1.15
CA LYS A 143 -1.74 0.66 1.53
C LYS A 143 -2.48 0.06 2.70
N LEU A 144 -2.77 0.89 3.70
CA LEU A 144 -3.61 0.53 4.84
C LEU A 144 -4.46 1.75 5.21
N GLN A 145 -5.78 1.58 5.28
CA GLN A 145 -6.74 2.64 5.64
C GLN A 145 -6.55 3.96 4.89
N GLY A 146 -6.32 3.88 3.57
CA GLY A 146 -6.10 5.06 2.72
C GLY A 146 -4.74 5.76 2.91
N GLN A 147 -3.89 5.28 3.82
CA GLN A 147 -2.53 5.77 4.01
C GLN A 147 -1.53 4.90 3.24
N THR A 148 -0.41 5.49 2.83
CA THR A 148 0.72 4.77 2.22
C THR A 148 1.77 4.52 3.29
N TYR A 149 2.13 3.26 3.48
CA TYR A 149 3.26 2.87 4.31
C TYR A 149 4.46 2.56 3.42
N LEU A 150 5.57 3.28 3.61
CA LEU A 150 6.85 2.90 3.03
C LEU A 150 7.55 1.92 3.96
N VAL A 151 8.24 0.94 3.39
CA VAL A 151 8.86 -0.16 4.12
C VAL A 151 10.37 -0.04 4.04
N GLU A 152 11.02 -0.20 5.19
CA GLU A 152 12.45 -0.51 5.31
C GLU A 152 12.54 -1.90 5.96
N ALA A 153 13.28 -2.80 5.31
CA ALA A 153 13.42 -4.18 5.72
C ALA A 153 14.88 -4.50 6.05
N LYS A 154 15.15 -4.90 7.28
CA LYS A 154 16.51 -5.25 7.72
C LYS A 154 16.59 -6.65 8.29
N TRP A 155 17.45 -7.46 7.68
CA TRP A 155 17.84 -8.77 8.16
C TRP A 155 19.32 -8.78 8.54
N HIS A 156 19.63 -8.46 9.79
CA HIS A 156 20.98 -8.56 10.34
C HIS A 156 20.96 -9.10 11.77
N GLY A 157 22.13 -9.49 12.28
CA GLY A 157 22.28 -10.06 13.62
C GLY A 157 22.06 -9.05 14.76
N PRO A 158 22.78 -7.90 14.77
CA PRO A 158 22.62 -6.89 15.82
C PRO A 158 21.22 -6.29 15.84
N GLN A 159 20.78 -5.69 16.93
CA GLN A 159 19.52 -4.93 16.95
C GLN A 159 19.67 -3.57 16.27
N ILE A 160 18.56 -3.04 15.73
CA ILE A 160 18.51 -1.70 15.15
C ILE A 160 18.60 -0.63 16.22
N GLY A 161 19.51 0.33 16.06
CA GLY A 161 19.68 1.46 16.96
C GLY A 161 19.02 2.76 16.49
N PHE A 162 19.22 3.81 17.27
CA PHE A 162 18.69 5.16 17.01
C PHE A 162 19.06 5.72 15.63
N ALA A 163 20.31 5.55 15.17
CA ALA A 163 20.79 6.16 13.94
C ALA A 163 20.04 5.65 12.70
N ASP A 164 19.78 4.35 12.63
CA ASP A 164 18.98 3.74 11.56
C ASP A 164 17.53 4.23 11.59
N LEU A 165 16.90 4.26 12.78
CA LEU A 165 15.54 4.77 12.96
C LEU A 165 15.43 6.22 12.49
N MET A 166 16.40 7.07 12.84
CA MET A 166 16.44 8.47 12.43
C MET A 166 16.65 8.62 10.92
N THR A 167 17.51 7.80 10.32
CA THR A 167 17.75 7.80 8.88
C THR A 167 16.46 7.51 8.13
N PHE A 168 15.75 6.44 8.51
CA PHE A 168 14.49 6.07 7.89
C PHE A 168 13.39 7.10 8.17
N SER A 169 13.24 7.57 9.41
CA SER A 169 12.29 8.62 9.78
C SER A 169 12.49 9.91 8.97
N GLY A 170 13.75 10.28 8.68
CA GLY A 170 14.10 11.39 7.80
C GLY A 170 13.60 11.18 6.37
N LYS A 171 13.80 9.98 5.80
CA LYS A 171 13.24 9.61 4.48
C LYS A 171 11.72 9.79 4.45
N ILE A 172 11.01 9.30 5.46
CA ILE A 172 9.54 9.41 5.56
C ILE A 172 9.08 10.86 5.71
N ALA A 173 9.79 11.67 6.50
CA ALA A 173 9.46 13.08 6.69
C ALA A 173 9.56 13.91 5.40
N GLY A 174 10.38 13.47 4.44
CA GLY A 174 10.47 14.07 3.10
C GLY A 174 9.38 13.63 2.12
N LYS A 175 8.41 12.82 2.55
CA LYS A 175 7.28 12.35 1.72
C LYS A 175 6.03 13.16 1.97
N ALA A 176 4.98 12.85 1.22
CA ALA A 176 3.68 13.43 1.44
C ALA A 176 3.21 13.17 2.88
N SER A 177 2.47 14.13 3.46
CA SER A 177 2.06 14.12 4.87
C SER A 177 1.22 12.90 5.29
N TRP A 178 0.59 12.22 4.34
CA TRP A 178 -0.18 10.97 4.54
C TRP A 178 0.69 9.70 4.41
N SER A 179 2.01 9.84 4.30
CA SER A 179 2.94 8.71 4.26
C SER A 179 3.39 8.37 5.67
N ARG A 180 3.47 7.07 5.97
CA ARG A 180 4.01 6.53 7.22
C ARG A 180 5.13 5.56 6.90
N GLY A 181 6.02 5.31 7.86
CA GLY A 181 7.05 4.28 7.74
C GLY A 181 6.70 3.03 8.51
N LEU A 182 6.97 1.86 7.93
CA LEU A 182 7.09 0.60 8.63
C LEU A 182 8.56 0.15 8.58
N PHE A 183 9.22 0.07 9.73
CA PHE A 183 10.55 -0.51 9.85
C PHE A 183 10.41 -1.95 10.35
N VAL A 184 10.80 -2.91 9.52
CA VAL A 184 10.81 -4.32 9.91
C VAL A 184 12.24 -4.80 10.12
N SER A 185 12.55 -5.27 11.33
CA SER A 185 13.88 -5.78 11.70
C SER A 185 13.79 -7.21 12.22
N ASN A 186 14.46 -8.17 11.59
CA ASN A 186 14.43 -9.56 12.09
C ASN A 186 14.94 -9.69 13.53
N SER A 187 16.01 -8.97 13.89
CA SER A 187 16.61 -8.95 15.23
C SER A 187 15.94 -7.99 16.21
N GLY A 188 15.00 -7.16 15.73
CA GLY A 188 14.35 -6.12 16.52
C GLY A 188 15.20 -4.87 16.71
N PHE A 189 14.96 -4.17 17.82
CA PHE A 189 15.42 -2.80 18.06
C PHE A 189 16.01 -2.68 19.47
N THR A 190 17.02 -1.82 19.64
CA THR A 190 17.59 -1.57 20.98
C THR A 190 16.62 -0.71 21.80
N ALA A 191 16.50 -1.04 23.10
CA ALA A 191 15.65 -0.29 24.01
C ALA A 191 16.05 1.19 24.09
N ASP A 192 17.35 1.46 24.24
CA ASP A 192 17.88 2.83 24.26
C ASP A 192 17.62 3.57 22.95
N GLY A 193 17.71 2.87 21.81
CA GLY A 193 17.45 3.45 20.49
C GLY A 193 15.99 3.86 20.31
N LEU A 194 15.06 3.01 20.74
CA LEU A 194 13.62 3.29 20.74
C LEU A 194 13.27 4.44 21.69
N GLU A 195 13.83 4.43 22.90
CA GLU A 195 13.58 5.46 23.91
C GLU A 195 14.08 6.83 23.42
N ALA A 196 15.32 6.89 22.91
CA ALA A 196 15.89 8.10 22.34
C ALA A 196 15.06 8.62 21.15
N PHE A 197 14.60 7.72 20.26
CA PHE A 197 13.74 8.08 19.14
C PHE A 197 12.41 8.69 19.60
N SER A 198 11.76 8.07 20.59
CA SER A 198 10.47 8.53 21.12
C SER A 198 10.54 9.89 21.84
N ARG A 199 11.71 10.29 22.34
CA ARG A 199 11.91 11.59 22.99
C ARG A 199 12.42 12.68 22.04
N GLY A 200 13.14 12.29 20.99
CA GLY A 200 13.85 13.22 20.11
C GLY A 200 12.96 13.90 19.06
N ARG A 201 11.83 13.30 18.67
CA ARG A 201 10.96 13.85 17.62
C ARG A 201 9.57 13.22 17.59
N GLN A 202 8.65 13.82 16.85
CA GLN A 202 7.39 13.18 16.47
C GLN A 202 7.65 11.91 15.65
N THR A 203 7.03 10.80 16.04
CA THR A 203 7.12 9.53 15.34
C THR A 203 6.27 9.55 14.07
N ASN A 204 6.89 9.20 12.96
CA ASN A 204 6.23 8.87 11.70
C ASN A 204 6.44 7.40 11.34
N LEU A 205 6.90 6.59 12.30
CA LEU A 205 7.26 5.20 12.12
C LEU A 205 6.43 4.27 13.00
N ILE A 206 6.18 3.08 12.49
CA ILE A 206 5.85 1.87 13.24
C ILE A 206 6.98 0.88 13.04
N CYS A 207 7.30 0.13 14.08
CA CYS A 207 8.33 -0.90 14.07
C CYS A 207 7.69 -2.28 14.31
N ALA A 208 8.21 -3.28 13.61
CA ALA A 208 7.88 -4.68 13.82
C ALA A 208 9.16 -5.52 13.79
N ASP A 209 9.21 -6.58 14.58
CA ASP A 209 10.36 -7.48 14.61
C ASP A 209 10.04 -8.88 14.06
N GLY A 210 11.06 -9.74 13.97
CA GLY A 210 10.87 -11.12 13.49
C GLY A 210 9.90 -11.93 14.36
N LEU A 211 9.81 -11.64 15.66
CA LEU A 211 8.89 -12.31 16.57
C LEU A 211 7.44 -11.85 16.31
N ASP A 212 7.21 -10.56 16.08
CA ASP A 212 5.92 -10.03 15.68
C ASP A 212 5.40 -10.72 14.40
N LEU A 213 6.27 -10.89 13.40
CA LEU A 213 5.93 -11.58 12.15
C LEU A 213 5.58 -13.05 12.40
N TYR A 214 6.36 -13.73 13.24
CA TYR A 214 6.08 -15.11 13.61
C TYR A 214 4.76 -15.24 14.37
N GLU A 215 4.42 -14.31 15.27
CA GLU A 215 3.16 -14.32 16.02
C GLU A 215 1.94 -14.09 15.11
N VAL A 216 2.04 -13.15 14.16
CA VAL A 216 1.01 -12.96 13.13
C VAL A 216 0.71 -14.27 12.38
N LEU A 217 1.76 -15.00 11.99
CA LEU A 217 1.63 -16.23 11.21
C LEU A 217 1.21 -17.45 12.05
N SER A 218 1.72 -17.58 13.27
CA SER A 218 1.52 -18.75 14.13
C SER A 218 0.26 -18.67 14.99
N ARG A 219 -0.06 -17.49 15.53
CA ARG A 219 -1.19 -17.28 16.45
C ARG A 219 -2.48 -16.86 15.72
N LYS A 220 -2.46 -16.83 14.39
CA LYS A 220 -3.56 -16.37 13.53
C LYS A 220 -4.06 -14.97 13.92
N VAL A 221 -3.14 -14.08 14.30
CA VAL A 221 -3.50 -12.68 14.55
C VAL A 221 -3.47 -11.96 13.20
N SER A 222 -4.50 -11.17 12.92
CA SER A 222 -4.56 -10.34 11.73
C SER A 222 -3.41 -9.33 11.71
N LEU A 223 -2.61 -9.32 10.63
CA LEU A 223 -1.56 -8.31 10.44
C LEU A 223 -2.16 -6.91 10.35
N ILE A 224 -3.37 -6.78 9.80
CA ILE A 224 -4.09 -5.51 9.70
C ILE A 224 -4.30 -4.97 11.12
N ASP A 225 -4.87 -5.78 12.01
CA ASP A 225 -5.18 -5.39 13.39
C ASP A 225 -3.89 -5.06 14.16
N VAL A 226 -2.83 -5.83 13.95
CA VAL A 226 -1.49 -5.54 14.51
C VAL A 226 -0.97 -4.18 14.06
N LEU A 227 -0.99 -3.90 12.77
CA LEU A 227 -0.47 -2.65 12.22
C LEU A 227 -1.32 -1.45 12.65
N GLU A 228 -2.65 -1.61 12.69
CA GLU A 228 -3.56 -0.57 13.16
C GLU A 228 -3.37 -0.25 14.64
N GLU A 229 -3.25 -1.27 15.51
CA GLU A 229 -3.06 -1.04 16.94
C GLU A 229 -1.66 -0.48 17.23
N LYS A 230 -0.62 -0.95 16.53
CA LYS A 230 0.71 -0.31 16.60
C LYS A 230 0.68 1.14 16.13
N ALA A 231 -0.07 1.44 15.06
CA ALA A 231 -0.20 2.81 14.54
C ALA A 231 -0.90 3.72 15.55
N ARG A 232 -1.97 3.22 16.17
CA ARG A 232 -2.71 3.92 17.22
C ARG A 232 -1.80 4.20 18.41
N ARG A 233 -1.07 3.19 18.88
CA ARG A 233 -0.13 3.33 20.00
C ARG A 233 0.97 4.35 19.71
N ALA A 234 1.53 4.32 18.51
CA ALA A 234 2.53 5.30 18.07
C ALA A 234 1.96 6.72 18.05
N ALA A 235 0.72 6.90 17.58
CA ALA A 235 0.06 8.21 17.59
C ALA A 235 -0.24 8.71 19.02
N GLU A 236 -0.65 7.82 19.93
CA GLU A 236 -1.01 8.18 21.31
C GLU A 236 0.20 8.44 22.21
N THR A 237 1.33 7.78 21.96
CA THR A 237 2.49 7.80 22.89
C THR A 237 3.83 8.14 22.29
N ASN A 238 3.87 8.38 20.99
CA ASN A 238 5.10 8.65 20.25
C ASN A 238 6.11 7.48 20.25
N ARG A 239 5.69 6.29 20.71
CA ARG A 239 6.53 5.08 20.72
C ARG A 239 6.35 4.30 19.41
N ALA A 240 7.43 4.15 18.65
CA ALA A 240 7.41 3.46 17.36
C ALA A 240 7.24 1.93 17.49
N PHE A 241 7.57 1.33 18.64
CA PHE A 241 7.53 -0.11 18.85
C PHE A 241 6.74 -0.49 20.11
N ILE A 242 5.99 -1.58 19.98
CA ILE A 242 5.35 -2.36 21.03
C ILE A 242 5.27 -3.79 20.48
N ALA A 243 5.61 -4.81 21.26
CA ALA A 243 5.57 -6.19 20.77
C ALA A 243 4.12 -6.64 20.57
N VAL A 244 3.86 -7.51 19.59
CA VAL A 244 2.51 -8.05 19.30
C VAL A 244 1.90 -8.73 20.52
N ARG A 245 2.67 -9.54 21.25
CA ARG A 245 2.27 -10.13 22.55
C ARG A 245 1.81 -9.14 23.63
N ASP A 246 2.23 -7.89 23.54
CA ASP A 246 1.85 -6.84 24.50
C ASP A 246 0.61 -6.05 24.02
N LEU A 247 0.08 -6.39 22.84
CA LEU A 247 -1.16 -5.83 22.31
C LEU A 247 -2.36 -6.67 22.78
N ASN A 248 -3.45 -6.00 23.14
CA ASN A 248 -4.71 -6.65 23.50
C ASN A 248 -5.51 -7.04 22.24
N LEU A 249 -4.92 -7.89 21.40
CA LEU A 249 -5.55 -8.39 20.18
C LEU A 249 -6.33 -9.68 20.48
N ARG A 250 -7.53 -9.79 19.94
CA ARG A 250 -8.30 -11.05 19.97
C ARG A 250 -7.72 -11.97 18.90
N SER A 251 -7.55 -13.25 19.21
CA SER A 251 -7.23 -14.28 18.20
C SER A 251 -8.37 -14.35 17.17
N ALA A 252 -8.02 -14.34 15.88
CA ALA A 252 -8.98 -14.45 14.78
C ALA A 252 -9.52 -15.88 14.60
#